data_AF-A0A3D3MVT2-F1
#
_entry.id   AF-A0A3D3MVT2-F1
#
_cell.length_a   1.000
_cell.length_b   1.000
_cell.length_c   1.000
_cell.angle_alpha   90.00
_cell.angle_beta   90.00
_cell.angle_gamma   90.00
#
_symmetry.space_group_name_H-M   'P 1'
#
loop_
_entity.id
_entity.type
_entity.pdbx_description
1 polymer ?
#
loop_
_entity_poly.entity_id
_entity_poly.type
_entity_poly.pdbx_seq_one_letter_code
_entity_poly.pdbx_strand_id
1 'polypeptide(L)'
;MTIFVLCTFLVQRTFAQQTDADRLGMAIEYFQGGKYHEALLLFERLDQAYQLNPRFRAYMGVCYYYEWSYEQACQYLDATIPQLGEFSPHERSVYYYSDAESHFNLKEYDKSIPLYEEFLNVCYDNEKPEALFHLGFCYMFLNDYHNAMDYFESSLAYYQRFRNTADQQPRIQQIRNMIQGCNDSLRQDSLPILPSDTISSEKQKKNS
;
A
#
# COMPACT_ATOMS: atom_id res chain seq x y z
N MET A 1 52.21 41.76 -38.54
CA MET A 1 52.36 41.05 -37.25
C MET A 1 51.60 41.88 -36.23
N THR A 2 50.65 41.40 -35.45
CA THR A 2 50.34 40.03 -34.99
C THR A 2 48.85 40.05 -34.61
N ILE A 3 48.11 39.05 -35.09
CA ILE A 3 46.66 38.92 -34.87
C ILE A 3 46.40 38.63 -33.39
N PHE A 4 45.44 39.37 -32.85
CA PHE A 4 44.91 39.25 -31.50
C PHE A 4 44.33 37.84 -31.25
N VAL A 5 44.67 37.33 -30.08
CA VAL A 5 43.96 36.27 -29.34
C VAL A 5 42.48 36.62 -29.26
N LEU A 6 41.59 35.73 -29.71
CA LEU A 6 40.27 35.43 -29.10
C LEU A 6 39.52 34.43 -30.00
N CYS A 7 39.61 33.13 -29.71
CA CYS A 7 38.54 32.20 -30.11
C CYS A 7 38.60 30.89 -29.30
N THR A 8 38.68 31.01 -27.97
CA THR A 8 38.43 29.91 -27.02
C THR A 8 37.06 30.03 -26.36
N PHE A 9 36.13 30.80 -26.95
CA PHE A 9 34.74 30.94 -26.48
C PHE A 9 33.74 30.00 -27.18
N LEU A 10 34.17 28.82 -27.65
CA LEU A 10 33.27 27.78 -28.17
C LEU A 10 33.11 26.58 -27.23
N VAL A 11 33.49 26.70 -25.95
CA VAL A 11 33.38 25.61 -24.97
C VAL A 11 32.55 25.98 -23.74
N GLN A 12 31.90 27.14 -23.70
CA GLN A 12 31.09 27.52 -22.53
C GLN A 12 29.63 27.81 -22.88
N ARG A 13 28.79 26.87 -22.40
CA ARG A 13 27.40 27.03 -21.97
C ARG A 13 26.33 27.03 -23.06
N THR A 14 25.87 25.83 -23.40
CA THR A 14 24.47 25.43 -23.15
C THR A 14 24.43 23.94 -22.81
N PHE A 15 24.84 23.54 -21.60
CA PHE A 15 23.91 22.70 -20.87
C PHE A 15 22.71 23.62 -20.69
N ALA A 16 21.70 23.49 -21.55
CA ALA A 16 20.47 24.25 -21.41
C ALA A 16 20.07 24.10 -19.94
N GLN A 17 20.04 25.20 -19.20
CA GLN A 17 19.65 25.17 -17.80
C GLN A 17 18.20 24.70 -17.83
N GLN A 18 17.99 23.41 -17.54
CA GLN A 18 16.66 22.79 -17.57
C GLN A 18 15.75 23.65 -16.73
N THR A 19 14.68 24.13 -17.35
CA THR A 19 13.68 24.94 -16.66
C THR A 19 12.99 24.06 -15.62
N ASP A 20 12.38 24.67 -14.61
CA ASP A 20 11.63 23.88 -13.64
C ASP A 20 10.40 23.19 -14.26
N ALA A 21 9.89 23.70 -15.40
CA ALA A 21 8.90 23.01 -16.22
C ALA A 21 9.48 21.74 -16.89
N ASP A 22 10.70 21.80 -17.43
CA ASP A 22 11.38 20.63 -18.00
C ASP A 22 11.63 19.57 -16.92
N ARG A 23 12.04 20.01 -15.72
CA ARG A 23 12.25 19.11 -14.57
C ARG A 23 10.96 18.44 -14.12
N LEU A 24 9.85 19.17 -14.11
CA LEU A 24 8.55 18.59 -13.80
C LEU A 24 8.15 17.54 -14.84
N GLY A 25 8.37 17.82 -16.12
CA GLY A 25 8.17 16.85 -17.20
C GLY A 25 9.00 15.57 -16.98
N MET A 26 10.29 15.73 -16.68
CA MET A 26 11.18 14.60 -16.37
C MET A 26 10.75 13.80 -15.13
N ALA A 27 10.31 14.49 -14.07
CA ALA A 27 9.82 13.83 -12.86
C ALA A 27 8.61 12.94 -13.16
N ILE A 28 7.69 13.43 -14.00
CA ILE A 28 6.52 12.67 -14.44
C ILE A 28 6.95 11.48 -15.31
N GLU A 29 7.89 11.65 -16.23
CA GLU A 29 8.41 10.54 -17.05
C GLU A 29 9.08 9.46 -16.19
N TYR A 30 9.88 9.86 -15.19
CA TYR A 30 10.48 8.91 -14.25
C TYR A 30 9.43 8.20 -13.41
N PHE A 31 8.42 8.92 -12.92
CA PHE A 31 7.31 8.34 -12.18
C PHE A 31 6.57 7.28 -13.01
N GLN A 32 6.18 7.63 -14.24
CA GLN A 32 5.50 6.72 -15.16
C GLN A 32 6.39 5.52 -15.56
N GLY A 33 7.70 5.71 -15.60
CA GLY A 33 8.68 4.67 -15.84
C GLY A 33 9.02 3.79 -14.63
N GLY A 34 8.41 4.02 -13.46
CA GLY A 34 8.69 3.28 -12.23
C GLY A 34 10.05 3.63 -11.59
N LYS A 35 10.68 4.72 -12.01
CA LYS A 35 11.93 5.25 -11.43
C LYS A 35 11.58 6.17 -10.27
N TYR A 36 11.02 5.58 -9.22
CA TYR A 36 10.40 6.31 -8.11
C TYR A 36 11.41 7.16 -7.34
N HIS A 37 12.60 6.64 -7.07
CA HIS A 37 13.69 7.38 -6.46
C HIS A 37 14.05 8.66 -7.25
N GLU A 38 14.31 8.53 -8.55
CA GLU A 38 14.70 9.66 -9.40
C GLU A 38 13.57 10.68 -9.58
N ALA A 39 12.33 10.19 -9.69
CA ALA A 39 11.15 11.05 -9.72
C ALA A 39 11.01 11.85 -8.43
N LEU A 40 11.17 11.19 -7.28
CA LEU A 40 11.05 11.80 -5.96
C LEU A 40 12.07 12.92 -5.75
N LEU A 41 13.35 12.69 -6.10
CA LEU A 41 14.39 13.73 -6.01
C LEU A 41 14.03 15.01 -6.79
N LEU A 42 13.39 14.85 -7.96
CA LEU A 42 12.95 15.98 -8.76
C LEU A 42 11.71 16.65 -8.16
N PHE A 43 10.72 15.88 -7.72
CA PHE A 43 9.51 16.42 -7.10
C PHE A 43 9.80 17.16 -5.79
N GLU A 44 10.65 16.62 -4.91
CA GLU A 44 11.04 17.29 -3.65
C GLU A 44 11.67 18.66 -3.90
N ARG A 45 12.57 18.73 -4.89
CA ARG A 45 13.21 20.00 -5.28
C ARG A 45 12.20 21.02 -5.79
N LEU A 46 11.22 20.57 -6.57
CA LEU A 46 10.17 21.43 -7.13
C LEU A 46 9.17 21.87 -6.07
N ASP A 47 8.79 20.99 -5.14
CA ASP A 47 7.84 21.29 -4.06
C ASP A 47 8.39 22.36 -3.11
N GLN A 48 9.69 22.31 -2.79
CA GLN A 48 10.36 23.33 -1.98
C GLN A 48 10.32 24.73 -2.61
N ALA A 49 10.32 24.81 -3.95
CA ALA A 49 10.38 26.08 -4.67
C ALA A 49 8.99 26.68 -4.97
N TYR A 50 8.00 25.82 -5.22
CA TYR A 50 6.73 26.26 -5.83
C TYR A 50 5.47 25.84 -5.07
N GLN A 51 5.57 24.97 -4.06
CA GLN A 51 4.42 24.26 -3.49
C GLN A 51 3.58 23.60 -4.59
N LEU A 52 3.93 22.35 -4.92
CA LEU A 52 3.30 21.65 -6.03
C LEU A 52 1.80 21.44 -5.80
N ASN A 53 1.07 21.31 -6.90
CA ASN A 53 -0.35 20.98 -6.84
C ASN A 53 -0.57 19.60 -6.16
N PRO A 54 -1.79 19.34 -5.65
CA PRO A 54 -2.07 18.10 -4.91
C PRO A 54 -1.75 16.83 -5.69
N ARG A 55 -1.91 16.83 -7.02
CA ARG A 55 -1.64 15.65 -7.86
C ARG A 55 -0.16 15.26 -7.84
N PHE A 56 0.76 16.21 -7.99
CA PHE A 56 2.19 15.90 -7.97
C PHE A 56 2.70 15.57 -6.57
N ARG A 57 2.08 16.15 -5.54
CA ARG A 57 2.31 15.73 -4.15
C ARG A 57 1.81 14.30 -3.89
N ALA A 58 0.71 13.87 -4.51
CA ALA A 58 0.29 12.47 -4.48
C ALA A 58 1.28 11.56 -5.20
N TYR A 59 1.89 12.00 -6.32
CA TYR A 59 2.99 11.25 -6.96
C TYR A 59 4.18 11.09 -6.01
N MET A 60 4.53 12.11 -5.23
CA MET A 60 5.56 11.98 -4.18
C MET A 60 5.17 10.91 -3.15
N GLY A 61 3.92 10.91 -2.69
CA GLY A 61 3.41 9.89 -1.77
C GLY A 61 3.54 8.47 -2.31
N VAL A 62 3.17 8.26 -3.58
CA VAL A 62 3.37 6.97 -4.27
C VAL A 62 4.86 6.62 -4.40
N CYS A 63 5.73 7.59 -4.70
CA CYS A 63 7.16 7.34 -4.72
C CYS A 63 7.69 6.89 -3.35
N TYR A 64 7.32 7.58 -2.27
CA TYR A 64 7.72 7.19 -0.92
C TYR A 64 7.23 5.78 -0.55
N TYR A 65 6.03 5.39 -0.97
CA TYR A 65 5.55 4.01 -0.80
C TYR A 65 6.50 2.99 -1.47
N TYR A 66 6.89 3.21 -2.73
CA TYR A 66 7.83 2.32 -3.42
C TYR A 66 9.27 2.38 -2.86
N GLU A 67 9.63 3.47 -2.18
CA GLU A 67 10.89 3.61 -1.42
C GLU A 67 10.77 3.08 0.03
N TRP A 68 9.68 2.39 0.38
CA TRP A 68 9.43 1.80 1.72
C TRP A 68 9.39 2.85 2.85
N SER A 69 9.21 4.12 2.50
CA SER A 69 9.14 5.27 3.40
C SER A 69 7.68 5.56 3.75
N TYR A 70 7.05 4.61 4.44
CA TYR A 70 5.59 4.58 4.62
C TYR A 70 5.03 5.77 5.41
N GLU A 71 5.78 6.30 6.38
CA GLU A 71 5.35 7.47 7.14
C GLU A 71 5.20 8.70 6.24
N GLN A 72 6.18 8.94 5.35
CA GLN A 72 6.07 10.00 4.35
C GLN A 72 5.00 9.69 3.30
N ALA A 73 4.85 8.43 2.89
CA ALA A 73 3.81 8.04 1.95
C ALA A 73 2.42 8.44 2.47
N CYS A 74 2.07 8.03 3.69
CA CYS A 74 0.82 8.42 4.34
C CYS A 74 0.71 9.94 4.48
N GLN A 75 1.76 10.63 4.94
CA GLN A 75 1.74 12.08 5.10
C GLN A 75 1.34 12.82 3.82
N TYR A 76 1.89 12.42 2.67
CA TYR A 76 1.56 13.04 1.39
C TYR A 76 0.21 12.58 0.84
N LEU A 77 -0.13 11.30 0.97
CA LEU A 77 -1.37 10.72 0.41
C LEU A 77 -2.61 11.15 1.20
N ASP A 78 -2.60 11.03 2.53
CA ASP A 78 -3.68 11.50 3.42
C ASP A 78 -4.04 12.97 3.15
N ALA A 79 -3.02 13.80 2.95
CA ALA A 79 -3.20 15.22 2.70
C ALA A 79 -3.78 15.54 1.30
N THR A 80 -3.54 14.67 0.31
CA THR A 80 -3.84 14.96 -1.10
C THR A 80 -5.07 14.23 -1.62
N ILE A 81 -5.32 12.98 -1.22
CA ILE A 81 -6.44 12.15 -1.68
C ILE A 81 -7.80 12.87 -1.62
N PRO A 82 -8.17 13.59 -0.54
CA PRO A 82 -9.45 14.31 -0.48
C PRO A 82 -9.65 15.38 -1.57
N GLN A 83 -8.55 15.82 -2.21
CA GLN A 83 -8.53 16.86 -3.24
C GLN A 83 -8.55 16.26 -4.66
N LEU A 84 -8.50 14.93 -4.79
CA LEU A 84 -8.31 14.22 -6.06
C LEU A 84 -9.57 13.47 -6.52
N GLY A 85 -10.74 13.84 -5.99
CA GLY A 85 -12.03 13.21 -6.33
C GLY A 85 -12.40 13.31 -7.82
N GLU A 86 -11.96 14.35 -8.53
CA GLU A 86 -12.28 14.53 -9.96
C GLU A 86 -11.34 13.79 -10.92
N PHE A 87 -10.33 13.08 -10.39
CA PHE A 87 -9.39 12.32 -11.20
C PHE A 87 -9.99 10.98 -11.66
N SER A 88 -9.39 10.42 -12.70
CA SER A 88 -9.86 9.16 -13.26
C SER A 88 -9.86 8.04 -12.21
N PRO A 89 -10.85 7.12 -12.23
CA PRO A 89 -10.92 6.02 -11.26
C PRO A 89 -9.60 5.24 -11.12
N HIS A 90 -8.97 4.92 -12.24
CA HIS A 90 -7.70 4.18 -12.25
C HIS A 90 -6.52 4.97 -11.64
N GLU A 91 -6.48 6.29 -11.82
CA GLU A 91 -5.44 7.09 -11.16
C GLU A 91 -5.68 7.15 -9.64
N ARG A 92 -6.93 7.31 -9.21
CA ARG A 92 -7.29 7.28 -7.79
C ARG A 92 -7.00 5.91 -7.16
N SER A 93 -7.18 4.81 -7.90
CA SER A 93 -6.89 3.47 -7.38
C SER A 93 -5.42 3.31 -7.00
N VAL A 94 -4.49 3.92 -7.75
CA VAL A 94 -3.07 3.91 -7.40
C VAL A 94 -2.84 4.58 -6.04
N TYR A 95 -3.46 5.74 -5.79
CA TYR A 95 -3.30 6.47 -4.54
C TYR A 95 -3.89 5.73 -3.34
N TYR A 96 -5.13 5.26 -3.46
CA TYR A 96 -5.78 4.50 -2.39
C TYR A 96 -5.00 3.24 -2.04
N TYR A 97 -4.50 2.50 -3.04
CA TYR A 97 -3.72 1.29 -2.78
C TYR A 97 -2.40 1.60 -2.08
N SER A 98 -1.62 2.57 -2.60
CA SER A 98 -0.33 2.94 -1.99
C SER A 98 -0.48 3.44 -0.56
N ASP A 99 -1.55 4.19 -0.27
CA ASP A 99 -1.82 4.70 1.06
C ASP A 99 -2.28 3.59 2.02
N ALA A 100 -3.20 2.74 1.56
CA ALA A 100 -3.67 1.58 2.31
C ALA A 100 -2.52 0.66 2.72
N GLU A 101 -1.63 0.32 1.78
CA GLU A 101 -0.45 -0.49 2.03
C GLU A 101 0.52 0.20 3.00
N SER A 102 0.69 1.51 2.88
CA SER A 102 1.57 2.27 3.78
C SER A 102 1.05 2.22 5.21
N HIS A 103 -0.25 2.49 5.43
CA HIS A 103 -0.89 2.32 6.74
C HIS A 103 -0.82 0.88 7.24
N PHE A 104 -1.03 -0.11 6.37
CA PHE A 104 -0.92 -1.52 6.72
C PHE A 104 0.48 -1.88 7.25
N ASN A 105 1.53 -1.42 6.59
CA ASN A 105 2.93 -1.64 7.00
C ASN A 105 3.26 -0.92 8.31
N LEU A 106 2.61 0.21 8.58
CA LEU A 106 2.68 0.92 9.86
C LEU A 106 1.81 0.30 10.95
N LYS A 107 1.08 -0.79 10.65
CA LYS A 107 0.12 -1.48 11.53
C LYS A 107 -1.08 -0.62 11.93
N GLU A 108 -1.38 0.40 11.14
CA GLU A 108 -2.56 1.25 11.28
C GLU A 108 -3.74 0.65 10.51
N TYR A 109 -4.14 -0.55 10.93
CA TYR A 109 -5.13 -1.37 10.19
C TYR A 109 -6.50 -0.69 10.09
N ASP A 110 -6.90 0.07 11.10
CA ASP A 110 -8.13 0.86 11.14
C ASP A 110 -8.17 1.96 10.07
N LYS A 111 -7.02 2.57 9.76
CA LYS A 111 -6.89 3.56 8.67
C LYS A 111 -6.76 2.90 7.30
N SER A 112 -6.10 1.74 7.24
CA SER A 112 -5.88 1.00 5.99
C SER A 112 -7.18 0.46 5.37
N ILE A 113 -8.12 -0.01 6.21
CA ILE A 113 -9.41 -0.58 5.77
C ILE A 113 -10.20 0.34 4.82
N PRO A 114 -10.57 1.58 5.21
CA PRO A 114 -11.38 2.44 4.34
C PRO A 114 -10.67 2.78 3.02
N LEU A 115 -9.34 2.83 3.01
CA LEU A 115 -8.56 3.07 1.79
C LEU A 115 -8.59 1.87 0.83
N TYR A 116 -8.48 0.64 1.34
CA TYR A 116 -8.70 -0.55 0.49
C TYR A 116 -10.14 -0.63 -0.01
N GLU A 117 -11.13 -0.27 0.79
CA GLU A 117 -12.54 -0.24 0.36
C GLU A 117 -12.76 0.77 -0.78
N GLU A 118 -12.21 1.97 -0.64
CA GLU A 118 -12.20 2.97 -1.71
C GLU A 118 -11.47 2.47 -2.97
N PHE A 119 -10.33 1.79 -2.81
CA PHE A 119 -9.63 1.14 -3.93
C PHE A 119 -10.53 0.14 -4.67
N LEU A 120 -11.26 -0.72 -3.95
CA LEU A 120 -12.15 -1.72 -4.55
C LEU A 120 -13.30 -1.10 -5.38
N ASN A 121 -13.69 0.14 -5.09
CA ASN A 121 -14.71 0.88 -5.83
C ASN A 121 -14.21 1.43 -7.17
N VAL A 122 -12.89 1.59 -7.34
CA VAL A 122 -12.31 2.29 -8.50
C VAL A 122 -11.32 1.46 -9.33
N CYS A 123 -10.84 0.33 -8.81
CA CYS A 123 -9.90 -0.55 -9.50
C CYS A 123 -10.58 -1.53 -10.46
N TYR A 124 -9.78 -2.15 -11.33
CA TYR A 124 -10.24 -3.23 -12.18
C TYR A 124 -10.39 -4.54 -11.39
N ASP A 125 -11.29 -5.42 -11.83
CA ASP A 125 -11.57 -6.67 -11.12
C ASP A 125 -10.35 -7.57 -10.94
N ASN A 126 -9.38 -7.55 -11.86
CA ASN A 126 -8.15 -8.34 -11.75
C ASN A 126 -7.13 -7.78 -10.75
N GLU A 127 -7.37 -6.59 -10.19
CA GLU A 127 -6.55 -5.92 -9.17
C GLU A 127 -7.10 -6.15 -7.75
N LYS A 128 -8.41 -6.41 -7.62
CA LYS A 128 -9.10 -6.69 -6.36
C LYS A 128 -8.51 -7.82 -5.49
N PRO A 129 -8.04 -8.98 -6.02
CA PRO A 129 -7.69 -10.11 -5.16
C PRO A 129 -6.65 -9.78 -4.08
N GLU A 130 -5.65 -8.95 -4.39
CA GLU A 130 -4.59 -8.59 -3.43
C GLU A 130 -5.09 -7.62 -2.35
N ALA A 131 -5.91 -6.62 -2.72
CA ALA A 131 -6.51 -5.70 -1.73
C ALA A 131 -7.50 -6.42 -0.79
N LEU A 132 -8.31 -7.33 -1.32
CA LEU A 132 -9.20 -8.19 -0.51
C LEU A 132 -8.39 -9.06 0.47
N PHE A 133 -7.22 -9.55 0.03
CA PHE A 133 -6.33 -10.33 0.89
C PHE A 133 -5.78 -9.49 2.06
N HIS A 134 -5.34 -8.27 1.79
CA HIS A 134 -4.84 -7.36 2.83
C HIS A 134 -5.95 -6.86 3.76
N LEU A 135 -7.17 -6.63 3.26
CA LEU A 135 -8.35 -6.39 4.11
C LEU A 135 -8.59 -7.54 5.08
N GLY A 136 -8.53 -8.79 4.60
CA GLY A 136 -8.63 -9.97 5.45
C GLY A 136 -7.60 -9.94 6.60
N PHE A 137 -6.35 -9.56 6.30
CA PHE A 137 -5.33 -9.37 7.33
C PHE A 137 -5.61 -8.20 8.28
N CYS A 138 -6.08 -7.07 7.78
CA CYS A 138 -6.43 -5.92 8.63
C CYS A 138 -7.44 -6.33 9.70
N TYR A 139 -8.55 -6.95 9.29
CA TYR A 139 -9.57 -7.44 10.21
C TYR A 139 -9.04 -8.53 11.14
N MET A 140 -8.21 -9.45 10.64
CA MET A 140 -7.60 -10.49 11.47
C MET A 140 -6.70 -9.90 12.56
N PHE A 141 -5.88 -8.89 12.26
CA PHE A 141 -5.03 -8.22 13.24
C PHE A 141 -5.82 -7.36 14.24
N LEU A 142 -7.04 -6.94 13.88
CA LEU A 142 -8.01 -6.34 14.78
C LEU A 142 -8.84 -7.38 15.55
N ASN A 143 -8.54 -8.68 15.39
CA ASN A 143 -9.25 -9.82 15.98
C ASN A 143 -10.72 -9.97 15.53
N ASP A 144 -11.09 -9.36 14.41
CA ASP A 144 -12.39 -9.57 13.77
C ASP A 144 -12.28 -10.73 12.77
N TYR A 145 -12.33 -11.95 13.30
CA TYR A 145 -12.18 -13.16 12.49
C TYR A 145 -13.36 -13.41 11.55
N HIS A 146 -14.53 -12.83 11.81
CA HIS A 146 -15.69 -12.94 10.92
C HIS A 146 -15.44 -12.14 9.64
N ASN A 147 -15.18 -10.84 9.75
CA ASN A 147 -14.89 -10.01 8.57
C ASN A 147 -13.61 -10.49 7.87
N ALA A 148 -12.57 -10.88 8.62
CA ALA A 148 -11.35 -11.41 8.03
C ALA A 148 -11.62 -12.60 7.09
N MET A 149 -12.46 -13.54 7.53
CA MET A 149 -12.83 -14.71 6.75
C MET A 149 -13.59 -14.32 5.47
N ASP A 150 -14.57 -13.44 5.57
CA ASP A 150 -15.37 -12.98 4.42
C ASP A 150 -14.48 -12.33 3.33
N TYR A 151 -13.51 -11.52 3.73
CA TYR A 151 -12.54 -10.91 2.80
C TYR A 151 -11.55 -11.93 2.22
N PHE A 152 -11.08 -12.90 3.00
CA PHE A 152 -10.23 -13.98 2.48
C PHE A 152 -10.98 -14.88 1.49
N GLU A 153 -12.24 -15.21 1.74
CA GLU A 153 -13.09 -15.97 0.81
C GLU A 153 -13.32 -15.20 -0.49
N SER A 154 -13.61 -13.90 -0.38
CA SER A 154 -13.72 -13.00 -1.53
C SER A 154 -12.40 -12.95 -2.33
N SER A 155 -11.27 -12.79 -1.65
CA SER A 155 -9.94 -12.81 -2.28
C SER A 155 -9.69 -14.12 -3.03
N LEU A 156 -10.00 -15.28 -2.40
CA LEU A 156 -9.85 -16.59 -3.03
C LEU A 156 -10.65 -16.71 -4.32
N ALA A 157 -11.91 -16.29 -4.32
CA ALA A 157 -12.78 -16.30 -5.50
C ALA A 157 -12.20 -15.45 -6.63
N TYR A 158 -11.68 -14.26 -6.32
CA TYR A 158 -11.07 -13.38 -7.30
C TYR A 158 -9.73 -13.91 -7.84
N TYR A 159 -8.87 -14.50 -7.01
CA TYR A 159 -7.66 -15.18 -7.50
C TYR A 159 -8.00 -16.34 -8.43
N GLN A 160 -8.98 -17.17 -8.08
CA GLN A 160 -9.41 -18.29 -8.92
C GLN A 160 -10.01 -17.83 -10.26
N ARG A 161 -10.62 -16.65 -10.30
CA ARG A 161 -11.23 -16.10 -11.52
C ARG A 161 -10.24 -15.38 -12.43
N PHE A 162 -9.34 -14.57 -11.86
CA PHE A 162 -8.50 -13.64 -12.63
C PHE A 162 -7.01 -13.95 -12.59
N ARG A 163 -6.54 -14.73 -11.62
CA ARG A 163 -5.11 -15.00 -11.37
C ARG A 163 -4.84 -16.49 -11.10
N ASN A 164 -5.60 -17.39 -11.74
CA ASN A 164 -5.47 -18.83 -11.55
C ASN A 164 -4.35 -19.41 -12.43
N THR A 165 -3.13 -19.00 -12.15
CA THR A 165 -1.91 -19.44 -12.82
C THR A 165 -1.04 -20.25 -11.86
N ALA A 166 -0.05 -20.98 -12.39
CA ALA A 166 0.80 -21.86 -11.59
C ALA A 166 1.63 -21.08 -10.55
N ASP A 167 2.10 -19.88 -10.90
CA ASP A 167 2.86 -18.98 -10.03
C ASP A 167 2.04 -18.43 -8.86
N GLN A 168 0.70 -18.40 -8.98
CA GLN A 168 -0.20 -17.89 -7.95
C GLN A 168 -0.75 -18.97 -7.01
N GLN A 169 -0.50 -20.26 -7.29
CA GLN A 169 -0.97 -21.36 -6.43
C GLN A 169 -0.47 -21.26 -4.98
N PRO A 170 0.78 -20.82 -4.69
CA PRO A 170 1.21 -20.60 -3.31
C PRO A 170 0.36 -19.56 -2.58
N ARG A 171 0.01 -18.46 -3.25
CA ARG A 171 -0.86 -17.41 -2.69
C ARG A 171 -2.28 -17.94 -2.46
N ILE A 172 -2.84 -18.65 -3.43
CA ILE A 172 -4.16 -19.29 -3.30
C ILE A 172 -4.18 -20.26 -2.11
N GLN A 173 -3.12 -21.05 -1.94
CA GLN A 173 -3.01 -21.97 -0.81
C GLN A 173 -2.86 -21.23 0.53
N GLN A 174 -2.11 -20.13 0.54
CA GLN A 174 -2.02 -19.27 1.72
C GLN A 174 -3.39 -18.75 2.12
N ILE A 175 -4.18 -18.23 1.19
CA ILE A 175 -5.54 -17.73 1.46
C ILE A 175 -6.42 -18.83 2.06
N ARG A 176 -6.38 -20.06 1.52
CA ARG A 176 -7.12 -21.19 2.10
C ARG A 176 -6.71 -21.49 3.54
N ASN A 177 -5.41 -21.43 3.83
CA ASN A 177 -4.92 -21.62 5.19
C ASN A 177 -5.40 -20.51 6.13
N MET A 178 -5.45 -19.27 5.65
CA MET A 178 -5.99 -18.14 6.43
C MET A 178 -7.48 -18.34 6.74
N ILE A 179 -8.30 -18.73 5.77
CA ILE A 179 -9.72 -19.05 5.96
C ILE A 179 -9.90 -20.14 7.02
N GLN A 180 -9.07 -21.19 6.98
CA GLN A 180 -9.10 -22.26 7.98
C GLN A 180 -8.74 -21.73 9.38
N GLY A 181 -7.71 -20.88 9.48
CA GLY A 181 -7.32 -20.25 10.74
C GLY A 181 -8.41 -19.35 11.35
N CYS A 182 -9.11 -18.57 10.52
CA CYS A 182 -10.27 -17.77 10.97
C CYS A 182 -11.39 -18.68 11.49
N ASN A 183 -11.73 -19.75 10.77
CA ASN A 183 -12.74 -20.73 11.20
C ASN A 183 -12.40 -21.35 12.56
N ASP A 184 -11.15 -21.72 12.78
CA ASP A 184 -10.74 -22.33 14.04
C ASP A 184 -10.77 -21.34 15.21
N SER A 185 -10.46 -20.06 14.96
CA SER A 185 -10.58 -18.99 15.95
C SER A 185 -12.04 -18.74 16.34
N LEU A 186 -12.94 -18.64 15.36
CA LEU A 186 -14.38 -18.46 15.58
C LEU A 186 -15.01 -19.64 16.36
N ARG A 187 -14.54 -20.87 16.11
CA ARG A 187 -14.98 -22.04 16.88
C ARG A 187 -14.54 -21.98 18.34
N GLN A 188 -13.31 -21.54 18.60
CA GLN A 188 -12.80 -21.41 19.98
C GLN A 188 -13.62 -20.40 20.78
N ASP A 189 -13.95 -19.25 20.18
CA ASP A 189 -14.79 -18.22 20.82
C ASP A 189 -16.21 -18.71 21.12
N SER A 190 -16.71 -19.71 20.37
CA SER A 190 -18.03 -20.31 20.57
C SER A 190 -18.09 -21.40 21.64
N LEU A 191 -16.94 -21.90 22.13
CA LEU A 191 -16.89 -22.95 23.15
C LEU A 191 -17.15 -22.35 24.55
N PRO A 192 -18.04 -22.96 25.36
CA PRO A 192 -18.27 -22.48 26.73
C PRO A 192 -17.00 -22.64 27.56
N ILE A 193 -16.61 -21.56 28.27
CA ILE A 193 -15.53 -21.59 29.26
C ILE A 193 -15.96 -22.55 30.38
N LEU A 194 -15.46 -23.79 30.36
CA LEU A 194 -15.65 -24.72 31.47
C LEU A 194 -14.87 -24.16 32.67
N PRO A 195 -15.50 -23.98 33.85
CA PRO A 195 -14.79 -23.51 35.02
C PRO A 195 -13.67 -24.49 35.38
N SER A 196 -12.43 -24.01 35.31
CA SER A 196 -11.28 -24.70 35.88
C SER A 196 -11.43 -24.65 37.40
N ASP A 197 -11.95 -25.72 38.01
CA ASP A 197 -11.60 -26.20 39.35
C ASP A 197 -12.72 -27.06 39.94
N THR A 198 -12.67 -28.39 39.75
CA THR A 198 -13.31 -29.31 40.72
C THR A 198 -12.78 -30.76 40.68
N ILE A 199 -11.50 -31.02 40.35
CA ILE A 199 -10.96 -32.38 40.47
C ILE A 199 -9.52 -32.37 40.99
N SER A 200 -9.32 -32.13 42.29
CA SER A 200 -8.11 -32.62 42.99
C SER A 200 -8.15 -32.58 44.53
N SER A 201 -9.29 -32.45 45.21
CA SER A 201 -9.36 -32.54 46.69
C SER A 201 -9.80 -33.90 47.26
N GLU A 202 -10.17 -34.90 46.44
CA GLU A 202 -10.71 -36.18 46.96
C GLU A 202 -9.71 -37.34 47.15
N LYS A 203 -8.42 -37.17 46.82
CA LYS A 203 -7.44 -38.28 46.93
C LYS A 203 -6.73 -38.44 48.28
N GLN A 204 -7.07 -37.66 49.32
CA GLN A 204 -6.38 -37.75 50.63
C GLN A 204 -7.18 -38.36 51.80
N LYS A 205 -8.39 -38.92 51.59
CA LYS A 205 -9.17 -39.54 52.68
C LYS A 205 -9.27 -41.08 52.67
N LYS A 206 -8.34 -41.77 52.03
CA LYS A 206 -8.15 -43.22 52.20
C LYS A 206 -6.69 -43.50 52.54
N ASN A 207 -6.30 -43.21 53.78
CA ASN A 207 -5.16 -43.80 54.51
C ASN A 207 -5.10 -43.16 55.91
N SER A 208 -6.02 -43.55 56.78
CA SER A 208 -5.95 -43.36 58.24
C SER A 208 -6.80 -44.39 58.93
#